data_AF-A0A6G8U944-F1
#
_entry.id   AF-A0A6G8U944-F1
#
_cell.length_a   1.000
_cell.length_b   1.000
_cell.length_c   1.000
_cell.angle_alpha   90.00
_cell.angle_beta   90.00
_cell.angle_gamma   90.00
#
_symmetry.space_group_name_H-M   'P 1'
#
loop_
_entity.id
_entity.type
_entity.pdbx_description
1 polymer ?
#
loop_
_entity_poly.entity_id
_entity_poly.type
_entity_poly.pdbx_seq_one_letter_code
_entity_poly.pdbx_strand_id
1 'polypeptide(L)'
;MTKTVLLEPLPSNAALVAWQFVGQPLQEWPSWVQETCSLQKDVDGKFELRHARRSGTQIVYLGEWLVRDLDGGVDFYTDAEIWARFAAKR
;
A
#
# COMPACT_ATOMS: atom_id res chain seq x y z
N MET A 1 2.00 0.17 -15.91
CA MET A 1 0.96 -0.84 -15.61
C MET A 1 0.85 -0.96 -14.11
N THR A 2 -0.20 -0.38 -13.53
CA THR A 2 -0.51 -0.45 -12.10
C THR A 2 -0.93 -1.88 -11.76
N LYS A 3 -0.21 -2.56 -10.85
CA LYS A 3 -0.60 -3.90 -10.36
C LYS A 3 -1.43 -3.75 -9.08
N THR A 4 -2.74 -3.63 -9.24
CA THR A 4 -3.68 -3.83 -8.13
C THR A 4 -4.02 -5.32 -8.08
N VAL A 5 -3.93 -5.93 -6.90
CA VAL A 5 -4.19 -7.37 -6.71
C VAL A 5 -5.22 -7.54 -5.60
N LEU A 6 -6.20 -8.43 -5.82
CA LEU A 6 -7.13 -8.86 -4.80
C LEU A 6 -6.51 -10.02 -4.02
N LEU A 7 -6.47 -9.91 -2.69
CA LEU A 7 -5.90 -10.93 -1.82
C LEU A 7 -7.01 -11.69 -1.08
N GLU A 8 -6.90 -13.01 -1.00
CA GLU A 8 -7.75 -13.82 -0.13
C GLU A 8 -7.09 -13.99 1.25
N PRO A 9 -7.77 -13.65 2.35
CA PRO A 9 -7.25 -13.93 3.69
C PRO A 9 -7.31 -15.41 4.03
N LEU A 10 -6.37 -15.86 4.87
CA LEU A 10 -6.57 -17.04 5.73
C LEU A 10 -7.71 -16.77 6.74
N PRO A 11 -8.36 -17.80 7.31
CA PRO A 11 -9.77 -18.22 7.18
C PRO A 11 -10.87 -17.25 7.67
N SER A 12 -10.62 -15.95 7.74
CA SER A 12 -11.61 -14.91 8.08
C SER A 12 -11.84 -13.99 6.87
N ASN A 13 -12.97 -14.21 6.19
CA ASN A 13 -13.47 -13.50 5.00
C ASN A 13 -13.56 -11.96 5.17
N ALA A 14 -12.44 -11.27 5.02
CA ALA A 14 -12.41 -9.84 4.74
C ALA A 14 -11.78 -9.61 3.36
N ALA A 15 -12.49 -9.01 2.41
CA ALA A 15 -11.88 -8.68 1.13
C ALA A 15 -10.78 -7.63 1.35
N LEU A 16 -9.52 -7.98 1.05
CA LEU A 16 -8.38 -7.08 1.15
C LEU A 16 -8.00 -6.56 -0.23
N VAL A 17 -7.73 -5.26 -0.33
CA VAL A 17 -7.24 -4.63 -1.56
C VAL A 17 -5.76 -4.30 -1.38
N ALA A 18 -4.91 -4.89 -2.23
CA ALA A 18 -3.48 -4.61 -2.22
C ALA A 18 -3.06 -3.77 -3.43
N TRP A 19 -2.18 -2.81 -3.19
CA TRP A 19 -1.58 -1.95 -4.21
C TRP A 19 -0.09 -1.80 -3.97
N GLN A 20 0.72 -2.03 -4.99
CA GLN A 20 2.18 -1.88 -4.91
C GLN A 20 2.61 -0.47 -5.30
N PHE A 21 3.46 0.15 -4.49
CA PHE A 21 4.10 1.40 -4.85
C PHE A 21 5.32 1.12 -5.75
N VAL A 22 5.24 1.46 -7.03
CA VAL A 22 6.32 1.28 -8.02
C VAL A 22 6.79 2.60 -8.63
N GLY A 23 6.54 3.73 -7.94
CA GLY A 23 6.98 5.07 -8.38
C GLY A 23 6.08 5.73 -9.44
N GLN A 24 4.90 5.17 -9.69
CA GLN A 24 3.87 5.74 -10.56
C GLN A 24 3.41 7.12 -10.05
N PRO A 25 3.02 8.04 -10.96
CA PRO A 25 2.58 9.37 -10.58
C PRO A 25 1.23 9.36 -9.85
N LEU A 26 0.93 10.43 -9.10
CA LEU A 26 -0.24 10.54 -8.22
C LEU A 26 -1.57 10.22 -8.92
N GLN A 27 -1.76 10.67 -10.16
CA GLN A 27 -2.99 10.42 -10.92
C GLN A 27 -3.25 8.93 -11.23
N GLU A 28 -2.23 8.07 -11.13
CA GLU A 28 -2.37 6.62 -11.33
C GLU A 28 -2.63 5.87 -10.01
N TRP A 29 -2.68 6.57 -8.89
CA TRP A 29 -2.92 5.95 -7.59
C TRP A 29 -4.42 5.69 -7.39
N PRO A 30 -4.79 4.60 -6.72
CA PRO A 30 -6.16 4.39 -6.27
C PRO A 30 -6.62 5.56 -5.37
N SER A 31 -7.89 5.96 -5.47
CA SER A 31 -8.43 7.07 -4.67
C SER A 31 -8.16 6.91 -3.17
N TRP A 32 -8.31 5.70 -2.65
CA TRP A 32 -8.04 5.43 -1.24
C TRP A 32 -6.57 5.62 -0.82
N VAL A 33 -5.62 5.41 -1.73
CA VAL A 33 -4.21 5.71 -1.48
C VAL A 33 -4.01 7.22 -1.50
N GLN A 34 -4.65 7.94 -2.43
CA GLN A 34 -4.58 9.41 -2.49
C GLN A 34 -5.19 10.09 -1.25
N GLU A 35 -6.22 9.48 -0.66
CA GLU A 35 -6.90 9.97 0.55
C GLU A 35 -6.06 9.80 1.83
N THR A 36 -5.19 8.79 1.86
CA THR A 36 -4.46 8.38 3.08
C THR A 36 -2.96 8.64 3.00
N CYS A 37 -2.42 8.80 1.80
CA CYS A 37 -1.01 8.99 1.54
C CYS A 37 -0.73 10.32 0.82
N SER A 38 0.48 10.83 1.01
CA SER A 38 1.00 12.00 0.30
C SER A 38 2.34 11.68 -0.34
N LEU A 39 2.60 12.29 -1.51
CA LEU A 39 3.92 12.27 -2.12
C LEU A 39 4.71 13.48 -1.60
N GLN A 40 5.87 13.24 -1.00
CA GLN A 40 6.78 14.30 -0.57
C GLN A 40 8.17 14.07 -1.13
N LYS A 41 9.01 15.10 -1.14
CA LYS A 41 10.45 14.95 -1.38
C LYS A 41 11.17 14.90 -0.03
N ASP A 42 12.11 13.98 0.11
CA ASP A 42 13.03 13.94 1.24
C ASP A 42 14.06 15.08 1.15
N VAL A 43 14.99 15.11 2.12
CA VAL A 43 16.07 16.11 2.18
C VAL A 43 17.06 16.00 1.03
N ASP A 44 17.14 14.83 0.39
CA ASP A 44 17.99 14.55 -0.77
C ASP A 44 17.25 14.79 -2.10
N GLY A 45 15.98 15.21 -2.05
CA GLY A 45 15.13 15.44 -3.21
C GLY A 45 14.49 14.18 -3.81
N LYS A 46 14.63 13.00 -3.17
CA LYS A 46 13.99 11.74 -3.58
C LYS A 46 12.52 11.75 -3.19
N PHE A 47 11.69 11.13 -4.01
CA PHE A 47 10.27 11.02 -3.72
C PHE A 47 10.00 9.92 -2.69
N GLU A 48 9.28 10.29 -1.63
CA GLU A 48 8.80 9.40 -0.59
C GLU A 48 7.27 9.42 -0.57
N LEU A 49 6.68 8.22 -0.58
CA LEU A 49 5.28 8.05 -0.27
C LEU A 49 5.13 8.04 1.26
N ARG A 50 4.26 8.89 1.81
CA ARG A 50 4.07 9.05 3.26
C ARG A 50 2.63 8.81 3.63
N HIS A 51 2.40 7.86 4.53
CA HIS A 51 1.08 7.56 5.07
C HIS A 51 0.94 8.16 6.47
N ALA A 52 -0.12 8.94 6.68
CA ALA A 52 -0.40 9.53 7.98
C ALA A 52 -1.11 8.50 8.88
N ARG A 53 -0.48 8.14 10.01
CA ARG A 53 -1.10 7.34 11.07
C ARG A 53 -1.32 8.20 12.32
N ARG A 54 -2.21 7.73 13.20
CA ARG A 54 -2.43 8.36 14.52
C ARG A 54 -1.14 8.43 15.36
N SER A 55 -0.23 7.48 15.18
CA SER A 55 1.06 7.39 15.88
C SER A 55 2.20 8.18 15.21
N GLY A 56 1.94 8.83 14.07
CA GLY A 56 2.94 9.55 13.29
C GLY A 56 2.90 9.20 11.80
N THR A 57 3.92 9.57 11.07
CA THR A 57 4.01 9.34 9.62
C THR A 57 4.86 8.11 9.34
N GLN A 58 4.34 7.19 8.53
CA GLN A 58 5.11 6.06 8.00
C GLN A 58 5.56 6.37 6.58
N ILE A 59 6.84 6.15 6.31
CA ILE A 59 7.39 6.21 4.95
C ILE A 59 7.16 4.86 4.29
N VAL A 60 6.70 4.91 3.04
CA VAL A 60 6.46 3.75 2.19
C VAL A 60 7.51 3.76 1.09
N TYR A 61 8.28 2.68 1.03
CA TYR A 61 9.39 2.54 0.11
C TYR A 61 8.95 1.95 -1.22
N LEU A 62 9.78 2.19 -2.25
CA LEU A 62 9.57 1.61 -3.58
C LEU A 62 9.55 0.07 -3.48
N GLY A 63 8.53 -0.55 -4.07
CA GLY A 63 8.30 -1.99 -4.06
C GLY A 63 7.45 -2.48 -2.89
N GLU A 64 7.19 -1.64 -1.87
CA GLU A 64 6.29 -1.99 -0.78
C GLU A 64 4.83 -1.98 -1.24
N TRP A 65 4.05 -2.79 -0.54
CA TRP A 65 2.64 -3.00 -0.75
C TRP A 65 1.82 -2.34 0.34
N LEU A 66 0.77 -1.66 -0.08
CA LEU A 66 -0.26 -1.11 0.79
C LEU A 66 -1.47 -2.03 0.71
N VAL A 67 -1.91 -2.54 1.86
CA VAL A 67 -3.06 -3.41 1.96
C VAL A 67 -4.12 -2.70 2.79
N ARG A 68 -5.28 -2.46 2.17
CA ARG A 68 -6.45 -1.88 2.83
C ARG A 68 -7.42 -2.99 3.23
N ASP A 69 -7.86 -2.96 4.50
CA ASP A 69 -8.93 -3.83 5.01
C ASP A 69 -10.34 -3.23 4.85
N LEU A 70 -11.36 -3.98 5.26
CA LEU A 70 -12.77 -3.56 5.17
C LEU A 70 -13.12 -2.39 6.10
N ASP A 71 -12.41 -2.24 7.22
CA ASP A 71 -12.62 -1.16 8.19
C ASP A 71 -11.89 0.13 7.78
N GLY A 72 -11.15 0.08 6.66
CA GLY A 72 -10.36 1.19 6.16
C GLY A 72 -8.98 1.31 6.80
N GLY A 73 -8.56 0.32 7.60
CA GLY A 73 -7.20 0.17 8.06
C GLY A 73 -6.26 -0.06 6.89
N VAL A 74 -5.07 0.54 6.95
CA VAL A 74 -4.02 0.39 5.93
C VAL A 74 -2.77 -0.14 6.61
N ASP A 75 -2.26 -1.25 6.10
CA ASP A 75 -1.00 -1.85 6.51
C ASP A 75 -0.01 -1.99 5.36
N PHE A 76 1.27 -2.08 5.72
CA PHE A 76 2.38 -2.08 4.78
C PHE A 76 3.10 -3.42 4.85
N TYR A 77 3.47 -3.93 3.69
CA TYR A 77 4.16 -5.20 3.54
C TYR A 77 5.25 -5.08 2.50
N THR A 78 6.41 -5.65 2.76
CA THR A 78 7.37 -5.99 1.71
C THR A 78 6.81 -7.08 0.81
N ASP A 79 7.44 -7.29 -0.35
CA ASP A 79 7.05 -8.37 -1.27
C ASP A 79 7.13 -9.75 -0.59
N ALA A 80 8.15 -10.00 0.22
CA ALA A 80 8.27 -11.27 0.95
C ALA A 80 7.13 -11.46 1.97
N GLU A 81 6.77 -10.40 2.70
CA GLU A 81 5.73 -10.48 3.73
C GLU A 81 4.34 -10.66 3.14
N ILE A 82 4.01 -9.98 2.04
CA ILE A 82 2.68 -10.09 1.44
C ILE A 82 2.43 -11.51 0.91
N TRP A 83 3.43 -12.12 0.27
CA TRP A 83 3.30 -13.48 -0.27
C TRP A 83 3.40 -14.57 0.80
N ALA A 84 4.07 -14.29 1.92
CA ALA A 84 4.05 -15.19 3.08
C ALA A 84 2.71 -15.17 3.83
N ARG A 85 2.01 -14.02 3.81
CA ARG A 85 0.83 -13.77 4.65
C ARG A 85 -0.50 -13.92 3.91
N PHE A 86 -0.51 -13.76 2.60
CA PHE A 86 -1.73 -13.77 1.79
C PHE A 86 -1.59 -14.68 0.57
N ALA A 87 -2.67 -15.39 0.24
CA ALA A 87 -2.76 -16.13 -1.01
C ALA A 87 -3.12 -15.15 -2.14
N ALA A 88 -2.26 -15.04 -3.15
CA ALA A 88 -2.54 -14.26 -4.35
C ALA A 88 -3.65 -14.94 -5.16
N LYS A 89 -4.81 -14.30 -5.34
CA LYS A 89 -5.76 -14.77 -6.36
C LYS A 89 -5.36 -14.17 -7.71
N ARG A 90 -4.97 -15.02 -8.66
CA ARG A 90 -4.75 -14.66 -10.06
C ARG A 90 -6.06 -14.63 -10.82
#